data_AF-A0A7I0JCU7-F1
#
_entry.id   AF-A0A7I0JCU7-F1
#
_cell.length_a   1.000
_cell.length_b   1.000
_cell.length_c   1.000
_cell.angle_alpha   90.00
_cell.angle_beta   90.00
_cell.angle_gamma   90.00
#
_symmetry.space_group_name_H-M   'P 1'
#
loop_
_entity.id
_entity.type
_entity.pdbx_description
1 polymer ?
#
loop_
_entity_poly.entity_id
_entity_poly.type
_entity_poly.pdbx_seq_one_letter_code
_entity_poly.pdbx_strand_id
1 'polypeptide(L)'
;TFHDGKDLTADDVVFSLKRHLDKAVGSKVAKIAAQMTGFKAVDKSTVEITLADPNADLPTILALHHFMIVQDGTTDFSKGNGTGAFVLETFEPGVRSVGTKNKHYWKS
;
A
#
# COMPACT_ATOMS: atom_id res chain seq x y z
N THR A 1 3.21 6.14 11.47
CA THR A 1 2.02 5.30 11.72
C THR A 1 1.05 5.42 10.57
N PHE A 2 0.08 4.52 10.51
CA PHE A 2 -1.19 4.71 9.81
C PHE A 2 -2.03 5.81 10.48
N HIS A 3 -3.10 6.24 9.80
CA HIS A 3 -4.00 7.28 10.28
C HIS A 3 -4.74 6.88 11.57
N ASP A 4 -4.90 5.57 11.82
CA ASP A 4 -5.49 5.01 13.04
C ASP A 4 -4.48 4.82 14.19
N GLY A 5 -3.22 5.17 13.97
CA GLY A 5 -2.15 5.09 14.97
C GLY A 5 -1.35 3.79 14.97
N LYS A 6 -1.72 2.76 14.19
CA LYS A 6 -0.90 1.54 14.07
C LYS A 6 0.45 1.89 13.42
N ASP A 7 1.55 1.29 13.89
CA ASP A 7 2.83 1.37 13.20
C ASP A 7 2.77 0.71 11.81
N LEU A 8 3.45 1.31 10.83
CA LEU A 8 3.69 0.67 9.54
C LEU A 8 4.86 -0.29 9.69
N THR A 9 4.66 -1.53 9.26
CA THR A 9 5.65 -2.61 9.34
C THR A 9 5.85 -3.28 7.98
N ALA A 10 6.90 -4.09 7.86
CA ALA A 10 7.17 -4.90 6.68
C ALA A 10 6.02 -5.85 6.32
N ASP A 11 5.23 -6.31 7.30
CA ASP A 11 4.08 -7.18 7.06
C ASP A 11 2.97 -6.45 6.28
N ASP A 12 2.73 -5.16 6.58
CA ASP A 12 1.78 -4.32 5.84
C ASP A 12 2.21 -4.15 4.37
N VAL A 13 3.52 -4.03 4.15
CA VAL A 13 4.09 -3.94 2.80
C VAL A 13 3.91 -5.25 2.04
N VAL A 14 4.27 -6.38 2.66
CA VAL A 14 4.11 -7.72 2.06
C VAL A 14 2.65 -8.01 1.74
N PHE A 15 1.72 -7.69 2.65
CA PHE A 15 0.28 -7.80 2.43
C PHE A 15 -0.16 -6.98 1.21
N SER A 16 0.24 -5.70 1.16
CA SER A 16 -0.11 -4.78 0.07
C SER A 16 0.37 -5.27 -1.30
N LEU A 17 1.61 -5.76 -1.37
CA LEU A 17 2.18 -6.27 -2.62
C LEU A 17 1.51 -7.58 -3.07
N LYS A 18 1.29 -8.53 -2.15
CA LYS A 18 0.62 -9.81 -2.43
C LYS A 18 -0.81 -9.62 -2.92
N ARG A 19 -1.51 -8.59 -2.42
CA ARG A 19 -2.87 -8.24 -2.85
C ARG A 19 -3.01 -8.07 -4.37
N HIS A 20 -1.95 -7.63 -5.06
CA HIS A 20 -2.00 -7.48 -6.52
C HIS A 20 -1.97 -8.81 -7.28
N LEU A 21 -1.50 -9.88 -6.65
CA LEU A 21 -1.43 -11.23 -7.24
C LEU A 21 -2.68 -12.07 -6.96
N ASP A 22 -3.51 -11.65 -6.00
CA ASP A 22 -4.78 -12.31 -5.73
C ASP A 22 -5.78 -12.03 -6.87
N LYS A 23 -6.24 -13.10 -7.52
CA LYS A 23 -7.20 -13.03 -8.63
C LYS A 23 -8.56 -12.51 -8.15
N ALA A 24 -8.97 -12.79 -6.91
CA ALA A 24 -10.24 -12.33 -6.36
C ALA A 24 -10.27 -10.80 -6.17
N VAL A 25 -9.10 -10.18 -6.00
CA VAL A 25 -8.96 -8.72 -5.86
C VAL A 25 -9.19 -8.00 -7.20
N GLY A 26 -8.93 -8.65 -8.34
CA GLY A 26 -9.10 -8.03 -9.65
C GLY A 26 -8.19 -6.81 -9.88
N SER A 27 -6.95 -6.86 -9.39
CA SER A 27 -5.99 -5.76 -9.48
C SER A 27 -5.70 -5.33 -10.93
N LYS A 28 -5.83 -4.03 -11.23
CA LYS A 28 -5.50 -3.45 -12.55
C LYS A 28 -4.02 -3.60 -12.92
N VAL A 29 -3.15 -3.70 -11.92
CA VAL A 29 -1.70 -3.85 -12.10
C VAL A 29 -1.22 -5.28 -11.87
N ALA A 30 -2.12 -6.28 -11.82
CA ALA A 30 -1.76 -7.68 -11.58
C ALA A 30 -0.66 -8.18 -12.54
N LYS A 31 -0.73 -7.81 -13.83
CA LYS A 31 0.30 -8.17 -14.82
C LYS A 31 1.66 -7.52 -14.53
N ILE A 32 1.67 -6.31 -13.99
CA ILE A 32 2.92 -5.63 -13.59
C ILE A 32 3.46 -6.30 -12.32
N ALA A 33 2.61 -6.60 -11.34
CA ALA A 33 3.01 -7.27 -10.10
C ALA A 33 3.48 -8.71 -10.33
N ALA A 34 3.02 -9.39 -11.40
CA ALA A 34 3.36 -10.78 -11.69
C ALA A 34 4.87 -11.05 -11.85
N GLN A 35 5.67 -10.02 -12.13
CA GLN A 35 7.13 -10.14 -12.14
C GLN A 35 7.75 -10.31 -10.74
N MET A 36 7.02 -9.96 -9.68
CA MET A 36 7.44 -10.10 -8.28
C MET A 36 6.97 -11.46 -7.79
N THR A 37 7.89 -12.43 -7.73
CA THR A 37 7.59 -13.84 -7.46
C THR A 37 7.70 -14.22 -5.99
N GLY A 38 8.34 -13.38 -5.18
CA GLY A 38 8.53 -13.62 -3.75
C GLY A 38 8.48 -12.32 -2.95
N PHE A 39 7.89 -12.41 -1.75
CA PHE A 39 7.85 -11.31 -0.78
C PHE A 39 8.11 -11.85 0.61
N LYS A 40 9.06 -11.25 1.32
CA LYS A 40 9.45 -11.65 2.67
C LYS A 40 9.64 -10.41 3.54
N ALA A 41 8.97 -10.38 4.68
CA ALA A 41 9.32 -9.50 5.78
C ALA A 41 10.52 -10.11 6.49
N VAL A 42 11.70 -9.53 6.32
CA VAL A 42 12.94 -10.03 6.94
C VAL A 42 12.96 -9.65 8.42
N ASP A 43 12.50 -8.43 8.72
CA ASP A 43 12.25 -7.89 10.06
C ASP A 43 11.16 -6.81 9.97
N LYS A 44 10.88 -6.09 11.06
CA LYS A 44 9.81 -5.07 11.11
C LYS A 44 9.96 -3.94 10.07
N SER A 45 11.17 -3.67 9.60
CA SER A 45 11.52 -2.54 8.73
C SER A 45 12.14 -2.95 7.39
N THR A 46 12.34 -4.24 7.16
CA THR A 46 13.03 -4.76 5.96
C THR A 46 12.12 -5.68 5.16
N VAL A 47 11.94 -5.37 3.88
CA VAL A 47 11.21 -6.19 2.92
C VAL A 47 12.16 -6.65 1.83
N GLU A 48 12.15 -7.95 1.56
CA GLU A 48 12.81 -8.57 0.42
C GLU A 48 11.77 -8.90 -0.66
N ILE A 49 12.07 -8.52 -1.90
CA ILE A 49 11.25 -8.79 -3.08
C ILE A 49 12.09 -9.61 -4.06
N THR A 50 11.62 -10.80 -4.42
CA THR A 50 12.22 -11.63 -5.47
C THR A 50 11.55 -11.31 -6.79
N LEU A 51 12.34 -11.07 -7.84
CA LEU A 51 11.84 -10.87 -9.20
C LEU A 51 12.06 -12.14 -10.04
N ALA A 52 11.18 -12.38 -11.01
CA ALA A 52 11.34 -13.42 -12.02
C ALA A 52 12.56 -13.16 -12.91
N ASP A 53 12.77 -11.89 -13.27
CA ASP A 53 13.84 -11.42 -14.15
C ASP A 53 14.41 -10.10 -13.62
N PRO A 54 15.66 -9.74 -13.96
CA PRO A 54 16.21 -8.43 -13.63
C PRO A 54 15.35 -7.28 -14.16
N ASN A 55 14.94 -6.35 -13.30
CA ASN A 55 14.21 -5.16 -13.71
C ASN A 55 14.71 -3.91 -12.96
N ALA A 56 15.35 -3.00 -13.70
CA ALA A 56 15.83 -1.73 -13.17
C ALA A 56 14.70 -0.74 -12.83
N ASP A 57 13.51 -0.92 -13.42
CA ASP A 57 12.35 -0.05 -13.22
C ASP A 57 11.55 -0.38 -11.95
N LEU A 58 11.94 -1.41 -11.18
CA LEU A 58 11.25 -1.79 -9.95
C LEU A 58 10.98 -0.60 -9.01
N PRO A 59 11.94 0.31 -8.73
CA PRO A 59 11.67 1.47 -7.88
C PRO A 59 10.59 2.40 -8.44
N THR A 60 10.58 2.61 -9.75
CA THR A 60 9.57 3.42 -10.45
C THR A 60 8.19 2.76 -10.38
N ILE A 61 8.13 1.44 -10.53
CA ILE A 61 6.90 0.66 -10.41
C ILE A 61 6.31 0.77 -9.00
N LEU A 62 7.14 0.60 -7.97
CA LEU A 62 6.73 0.69 -6.57
C LEU A 62 6.27 2.11 -6.18
N ALA A 63 6.70 3.14 -6.93
CA ALA A 63 6.26 4.52 -6.73
C ALA A 63 4.88 4.84 -7.35
N LEU A 64 4.30 3.94 -8.14
CA LEU A 64 2.97 4.15 -8.72
C LEU A 64 1.90 4.14 -7.62
N HIS A 65 0.87 4.97 -7.78
CA HIS A 65 -0.26 5.07 -6.83
C HIS A 65 -1.01 3.75 -6.57
N HIS A 66 -0.87 2.76 -7.47
CA HIS A 66 -1.44 1.43 -7.27
C HIS A 66 -0.75 0.64 -6.16
N PHE A 67 0.56 0.86 -5.93
CA PHE A 67 1.40 0.14 -4.97
C PHE A 67 1.51 0.86 -3.62
N MET A 68 0.59 1.78 -3.31
CA MET A 68 0.52 2.39 -1.98
C MET A 68 0.24 1.34 -0.90
N ILE A 69 0.85 1.52 0.27
CA ILE A 69 0.78 0.54 1.36
C ILE A 69 -0.50 0.73 2.17
N VAL A 70 -1.22 -0.36 2.34
CA VAL A 70 -2.37 -0.50 3.23
C VAL A 70 -2.01 -1.39 4.40
N GLN A 71 -2.75 -1.25 5.49
CA GLN A 71 -2.55 -2.07 6.68
C GLN A 71 -2.86 -3.55 6.38
N ASP A 72 -2.09 -4.47 6.97
CA ASP A 72 -2.34 -5.90 6.91
C ASP A 72 -3.77 -6.22 7.40
N GLY A 73 -4.47 -7.07 6.65
CA GLY A 73 -5.87 -7.43 6.88
C GLY A 73 -6.91 -6.42 6.36
N THR A 74 -6.51 -5.34 5.68
CA THR A 74 -7.47 -4.35 5.14
C THR A 74 -8.42 -5.01 4.13
N THR A 75 -9.73 -4.94 4.43
CA THR A 75 -10.82 -5.38 3.55
C THR A 75 -11.84 -4.28 3.27
N ASP A 76 -11.99 -3.31 4.20
CA ASP A 76 -12.82 -2.11 4.02
C ASP A 76 -11.97 -0.91 3.61
N PHE A 77 -12.14 -0.46 2.36
CA PHE A 77 -11.42 0.68 1.80
C PHE A 77 -12.19 2.01 1.94
N SER A 78 -13.41 1.99 2.48
CA SER A 78 -14.21 3.22 2.68
C SER A 78 -13.59 4.18 3.70
N LYS A 79 -12.70 3.67 4.56
CA LYS A 79 -12.03 4.44 5.62
C LYS A 79 -10.85 5.27 5.15
N GLY A 80 -10.25 4.96 4.00
CA GLY A 80 -9.05 5.67 3.52
C GLY A 80 -7.89 5.67 4.53
N ASN A 81 -7.68 4.56 5.25
CA ASN A 81 -6.58 4.43 6.21
C ASN A 81 -5.25 4.22 5.47
N GLY A 82 -4.30 5.14 5.66
CA GLY A 82 -2.99 5.14 5.02
C GLY A 82 -1.96 5.83 5.91
N THR A 83 -0.81 6.21 5.35
CA THR A 83 0.28 6.88 6.09
C THR A 83 0.58 8.30 5.57
N GLY A 84 -0.32 8.83 4.75
CA GLY A 84 -0.15 10.08 4.02
C GLY A 84 -0.30 11.32 4.89
N ALA A 85 -0.12 12.49 4.26
CA ALA A 85 -0.21 13.79 4.92
C ALA A 85 -1.66 14.24 5.21
N PHE A 86 -2.66 13.53 4.67
CA PHE A 86 -4.08 13.86 4.83
C PHE A 86 -4.87 12.62 5.23
N VAL A 87 -5.74 12.77 6.23
CA VAL A 87 -6.67 11.75 6.72
C VAL A 87 -8.04 11.99 6.09
N LEU A 88 -8.68 10.92 5.62
CA LEU A 88 -10.04 11.00 5.08
C LEU A 88 -11.02 11.38 6.18
N GLU A 89 -11.71 12.52 6.02
CA GLU A 89 -12.79 12.96 6.91
C GLU A 89 -14.15 12.55 6.35
N THR A 90 -14.36 12.71 5.05
CA THR A 90 -15.62 12.36 4.39
C THR A 90 -15.38 11.89 2.97
N PHE A 91 -16.06 10.82 2.57
CA PHE A 91 -16.14 10.37 1.18
C PHE A 91 -17.60 10.17 0.79
N GLU A 92 -18.07 10.99 -0.14
CA GLU A 92 -19.40 10.93 -0.72
C GLU A 92 -19.23 10.60 -2.22
N PRO A 93 -19.40 9.33 -2.63
CA PRO A 93 -19.18 8.90 -4.02
C PRO A 93 -19.97 9.75 -5.02
N GLY A 94 -19.28 10.31 -6.00
CA GLY A 94 -19.89 11.18 -7.02
C GLY A 94 -20.17 12.62 -6.57
N VAL A 95 -19.87 12.97 -5.31
CA VAL A 95 -20.10 14.31 -4.76
C VAL A 95 -18.80 14.98 -4.32
N ARG A 96 -18.11 14.42 -3.32
CA ARG A 96 -16.87 15.01 -2.78
C ARG A 96 -16.04 14.04 -1.92
N SER A 97 -14.76 14.37 -1.80
CA SER A 97 -13.82 13.79 -0.82
C SER A 97 -13.22 14.92 -0.01
N VAL A 98 -13.32 14.86 1.32
CA VAL A 98 -12.75 15.84 2.25
C VAL A 98 -11.64 15.16 3.05
N GLY A 99 -10.46 15.78 3.07
CA GLY A 99 -9.31 15.32 3.85
C GLY A 99 -8.80 16.41 4.78
N THR A 100 -8.44 16.03 6.01
CA THR A 100 -7.83 16.93 7.00
C THR A 100 -6.35 16.62 7.17
N LYS A 101 -5.56 17.59 7.64
CA LYS A 101 -4.12 17.39 7.86
C LYS A 101 -3.89 16.25 8.86
N ASN A 102 -3.06 15.27 8.48
CA ASN A 102 -2.54 14.26 9.40
C ASN A 102 -1.51 14.91 10.34
N LYS A 103 -1.87 15.05 11.62
CA LYS A 103 -1.00 15.65 12.64
C LYS A 103 0.20 14.78 13.01
N HIS A 104 0.18 13.50 12.64
CA HIS A 104 1.23 12.51 12.92
C HIS A 104 1.98 12.09 11.65
N TYR A 105 1.93 12.91 10.60
CA TYR A 105 2.61 12.61 9.35
C TYR A 105 4.14 12.68 9.54
N TRP A 106 4.82 11.65 9.06
CA TRP A 106 6.24 11.38 9.35
C TRP A 106 7.25 12.40 8.79
N LYS A 107 6.85 13.26 7.84
CA LYS A 107 7.67 14.38 7.34
C LYS A 107 7.25 15.75 7.89
N SER A 108 6.44 15.79 8.94
CA SER A 108 5.95 17.05 9.52
C SER A 108 6.96 17.69 10.46
#